data_AF-A0A0C9Z1T9-F1
#
_entry.id   AF-A0A0C9Z1T9-F1
#
_cell.length_a   1.000
_cell.length_b   1.000
_cell.length_c   1.000
_cell.angle_alpha   90.00
_cell.angle_beta   90.00
_cell.angle_gamma   90.00
#
_symmetry.space_group_name_H-M   'P 1'
#
loop_
_entity.id
_entity.type
_entity.pdbx_description
1 polymer ?
#
loop_
_entity_poly.entity_id
_entity_poly.type
_entity_poly.pdbx_seq_one_letter_code
_entity_poly.pdbx_strand_id
1 'polypeptide(L)'
;DPMILESAKATRASTIMFGEAPDFLSAVHKGYESHSVLTKVMAQQLHYPQFKEEGGLLYTENCGGEKVLCLPHAKYEDNNTIAKVINQALTLGHFGPQRTVDYIHRWYWWPRLGWEVDKFC
;
A
#
# COMPACT_ATOMS: atom_id res chain seq x y z
N ASP A 1 -5.13 16.66 34.79
CA ASP A 1 -4.51 15.38 34.44
C ASP A 1 -4.34 15.29 32.92
N PRO A 2 -3.15 15.55 32.37
CA PRO A 2 -2.96 15.83 30.94
C PRO A 2 -2.35 14.67 30.12
N MET A 3 -2.45 13.41 30.57
CA MET A 3 -1.65 12.31 30.01
C MET A 3 -2.31 11.49 28.88
N ILE A 4 -3.50 11.80 28.36
CA ILE A 4 -4.16 10.88 27.40
C ILE A 4 -4.54 11.52 26.05
N LEU A 5 -4.12 12.76 25.76
CA LEU A 5 -4.30 13.34 24.41
C LEU A 5 -3.05 13.16 23.51
N GLU A 6 -1.89 12.89 24.12
CA GLU A 6 -0.62 12.61 23.42
C GLU A 6 -0.39 11.10 23.15
N SER A 7 -1.34 10.23 23.51
CA SER A 7 -1.30 8.79 23.18
C SER A 7 -1.86 8.45 21.78
N ALA A 8 -2.60 9.39 21.17
CA ALA A 8 -3.31 9.14 19.91
C ALA A 8 -2.40 9.20 18.65
N LYS A 9 -1.23 9.84 18.76
CA LYS A 9 -0.27 10.01 17.66
C LYS A 9 0.99 9.16 17.82
N ALA A 10 1.27 8.71 19.04
CA ALA A 10 2.45 7.93 19.41
C ALA A 10 2.21 6.40 19.42
N THR A 11 0.96 5.93 19.33
CA THR A 11 0.64 4.54 18.95
C THR A 11 0.67 4.41 17.43
N ARG A 12 1.80 4.84 16.86
CA ARG A 12 2.28 4.49 15.54
C ARG A 12 2.11 2.98 15.41
N ALA A 13 1.34 2.56 14.43
CA ALA A 13 1.00 1.18 14.12
C ALA A 13 2.28 0.32 13.96
N SER A 14 2.86 -0.13 15.08
CA SER A 14 4.06 -0.96 15.16
C SER A 14 3.83 -2.40 14.68
N THR A 15 2.74 -2.67 13.98
CA THR A 15 2.67 -3.83 13.09
C THR A 15 3.00 -3.32 11.70
N ILE A 16 4.31 -3.30 11.43
CA ILE A 16 4.92 -3.01 10.14
C ILE A 16 4.20 -3.86 9.08
N MET A 17 3.29 -3.25 8.34
CA MET A 17 3.03 -3.67 6.97
C MET A 17 4.29 -3.30 6.19
N PHE A 18 4.78 -4.17 5.29
CA PHE A 18 6.05 -4.15 4.53
C PHE A 18 6.67 -2.83 4.03
N GLY A 19 6.02 -1.67 4.19
CA GLY A 19 6.53 -0.33 3.89
C GLY A 19 7.86 0.05 4.54
N GLU A 20 8.46 -0.79 5.39
CA GLU A 20 9.82 -0.60 5.92
C GLU A 20 10.80 -1.74 5.58
N ALA A 21 10.34 -2.85 4.98
CA ALA A 21 11.23 -3.94 4.59
C ALA A 21 12.01 -3.55 3.31
N PRO A 22 13.34 -3.44 3.36
CA PRO A 22 14.13 -2.89 2.26
C PRO A 22 14.00 -3.71 0.96
N ASP A 23 13.94 -5.04 1.07
CA ASP A 23 13.74 -5.94 -0.08
C ASP A 23 12.38 -5.76 -0.74
N PHE A 24 11.33 -5.53 0.06
CA PHE A 24 9.98 -5.28 -0.46
C PHE A 24 9.91 -3.94 -1.16
N LEU A 25 10.42 -2.86 -0.55
CA LEU A 25 10.47 -1.55 -1.19
C LEU A 25 11.30 -1.56 -2.47
N SER A 26 12.41 -2.31 -2.50
CA SER A 26 13.21 -2.53 -3.70
C SER A 26 12.41 -3.23 -4.81
N ALA A 27 11.61 -4.24 -4.47
CA ALA A 27 10.73 -4.93 -5.42
C ALA A 27 9.60 -4.02 -5.93
N VAL A 28 9.03 -3.18 -5.06
CA VAL A 28 8.05 -2.15 -5.43
C VAL A 28 8.67 -1.15 -6.41
N HIS A 29 9.86 -0.64 -6.10
CA HIS A 29 10.61 0.28 -6.98
C HIS A 29 10.85 -0.32 -8.37
N LYS A 30 11.41 -1.54 -8.42
CA LYS A 30 11.62 -2.30 -9.68
C LYS A 30 10.30 -2.60 -10.41
N GLY A 31 9.23 -2.76 -9.65
CA GLY A 31 7.87 -2.97 -10.16
C GLY A 31 7.36 -1.80 -10.99
N TYR A 32 7.75 -0.57 -10.67
CA TYR A 32 7.40 0.61 -11.48
C TYR A 32 8.09 0.60 -12.85
N GLU A 33 9.22 -0.07 -13.02
CA GLU A 33 9.92 -0.16 -14.30
C GLU A 33 9.24 -1.17 -15.25
N SER A 34 8.53 -2.15 -14.69
CA SER A 34 8.01 -3.32 -15.42
C SER A 34 6.61 -3.15 -16.04
N HIS A 35 6.27 -1.95 -16.54
CA HIS A 35 5.02 -1.65 -17.27
C HIS A 35 3.72 -1.71 -16.45
N SER A 36 3.64 -0.90 -15.39
CA SER A 36 2.38 -0.69 -14.67
C SER A 36 1.70 0.62 -15.09
N VAL A 37 0.41 0.76 -14.80
CA VAL A 37 -0.28 2.07 -14.90
C VAL A 37 0.48 3.14 -14.09
N LEU A 38 1.14 2.73 -13.00
CA LEU A 38 1.92 3.61 -12.14
C LEU A 38 3.17 4.16 -12.84
N THR A 39 3.77 3.42 -13.77
CA THR A 39 4.89 3.93 -14.59
C THR A 39 4.48 5.17 -15.38
N LYS A 40 3.27 5.14 -15.96
CA LYS A 40 2.72 6.29 -16.70
C LYS A 40 2.41 7.45 -15.78
N VAL A 41 1.89 7.16 -14.58
CA VAL A 41 1.61 8.16 -13.56
C VAL A 41 2.89 8.86 -13.12
N MET A 42 3.97 8.12 -12.87
CA MET A 42 5.29 8.67 -12.55
C MET A 42 5.86 9.52 -13.70
N ALA A 43 5.74 9.05 -14.94
CA ALA A 43 6.21 9.78 -16.12
C ALA A 43 5.38 11.05 -16.41
N GLN A 44 4.12 11.10 -15.98
CA GLN A 44 3.17 12.17 -16.27
C GLN A 44 2.61 12.80 -14.99
N GLN A 45 3.46 13.05 -13.99
CA GLN A 45 3.04 13.53 -12.66
C GLN A 45 2.19 14.82 -12.71
N LEU A 46 2.39 15.69 -13.69
CA LEU A 46 1.57 16.90 -13.90
C LEU A 46 0.10 16.60 -14.23
N HIS A 47 -0.19 15.46 -14.89
CA HIS A 47 -1.56 15.05 -15.20
C HIS A 47 -2.24 14.33 -14.04
N TYR A 48 -1.47 13.91 -13.04
CA TYR A 48 -1.92 13.09 -11.92
C TYR A 48 -1.46 13.70 -10.59
N PRO A 49 -1.91 14.92 -10.24
CA PRO A 49 -1.43 15.66 -9.07
C PRO A 49 -1.74 14.97 -7.73
N GLN A 50 -2.69 14.04 -7.70
CA GLN A 50 -2.98 13.23 -6.52
C GLN A 50 -1.87 12.22 -6.20
N PHE A 51 -0.99 11.93 -7.16
CA PHE A 51 0.15 11.05 -6.97
C PHE A 51 1.45 11.85 -6.81
N LYS A 52 2.27 11.44 -5.86
CA LYS A 52 3.55 12.07 -5.53
C LYS A 52 4.63 11.01 -5.49
N GLU A 53 5.66 11.19 -6.31
CA GLU A 53 6.88 10.40 -6.23
C GLU A 53 7.80 10.96 -5.13
N GLU A 54 8.31 10.08 -4.28
CA GLU A 54 9.29 10.40 -3.25
C GLU A 54 10.25 9.22 -3.07
N GLY A 55 11.53 9.43 -3.35
CA GLY A 55 12.57 8.40 -3.15
C GLY A 55 12.40 7.18 -4.07
N GLY A 56 11.84 7.37 -5.26
CA GLY A 56 11.54 6.30 -6.22
C GLY A 56 10.29 5.49 -5.87
N LEU A 57 9.52 5.91 -4.87
CA LEU A 57 8.26 5.32 -4.48
C LEU A 57 7.10 6.26 -4.80
N LEU A 58 5.99 5.71 -5.28
CA LEU A 58 4.80 6.47 -5.64
C LEU A 58 3.79 6.43 -4.49
N TYR A 59 3.29 7.60 -4.09
CA TYR A 59 2.30 7.74 -3.03
C TYR A 59 1.05 8.45 -3.54
N THR A 60 -0.09 8.15 -2.95
CA THR A 60 -1.34 8.89 -3.14
C THR A 60 -1.96 9.21 -1.79
N GLU A 61 -2.94 10.09 -1.77
CA GLU A 61 -3.78 10.32 -0.60
C GLU A 61 -5.02 9.41 -0.66
N ASN A 62 -5.35 8.76 0.46
CA ASN A 62 -6.61 8.00 0.59
C ASN A 62 -7.79 8.94 0.92
N CYS A 63 -9.03 8.43 0.96
CA CYS A 63 -10.20 9.24 1.31
C CYS A 63 -10.15 9.88 2.71
N GLY A 64 -9.29 9.36 3.60
CA GLY A 64 -9.06 9.88 4.94
C GLY A 64 -8.00 10.98 5.01
N GLY A 65 -7.38 11.37 3.89
CA GLY A 65 -6.29 12.35 3.89
C GLY A 65 -4.92 11.76 4.23
N GLU A 66 -4.79 10.43 4.32
CA GLU A 66 -3.54 9.77 4.69
C GLU A 66 -2.72 9.41 3.44
N LYS A 67 -1.40 9.60 3.54
CA LYS A 67 -0.44 9.22 2.51
C LYS A 67 -0.29 7.69 2.50
N VAL A 68 -0.61 7.06 1.37
CA VAL A 68 -0.54 5.61 1.16
C VAL A 68 0.37 5.25 -0.01
N LEU A 69 1.06 4.10 0.08
CA LEU A 69 2.00 3.64 -0.93
C LEU A 69 1.27 2.97 -2.11
N CYS A 70 1.60 3.36 -3.33
CA CYS A 70 1.05 2.74 -4.53
C CYS A 70 1.80 1.46 -4.85
N LEU A 71 1.13 0.31 -4.86
CA LEU A 71 1.77 -0.97 -5.15
C LEU A 71 1.63 -1.34 -6.64
N PRO A 72 2.73 -1.60 -7.36
CA PRO A 72 2.68 -2.23 -8.66
C PRO A 72 2.46 -3.74 -8.50
N HIS A 73 2.00 -4.39 -9.58
CA HIS A 73 1.95 -5.85 -9.66
C HIS A 73 3.36 -6.39 -9.98
N ALA A 74 4.22 -6.49 -8.96
CA ALA A 74 5.62 -6.83 -9.13
C ALA A 74 5.94 -8.19 -8.52
N LYS A 75 6.87 -8.94 -9.13
CA LYS A 75 7.34 -10.22 -8.56
C LYS A 75 8.04 -9.96 -7.22
N TYR A 76 7.67 -10.72 -6.20
CA TYR A 76 8.26 -10.67 -4.88
C TYR A 76 8.15 -12.05 -4.24
N GLU A 77 9.29 -12.61 -3.82
CA GLU A 77 9.42 -13.99 -3.34
C GLU A 77 8.77 -14.99 -4.34
N ASP A 78 7.96 -15.93 -3.84
CA ASP A 78 7.28 -16.96 -4.64
C ASP A 78 6.04 -16.44 -5.39
N ASN A 79 5.63 -15.19 -5.18
CA ASN A 79 4.41 -14.62 -5.76
C ASN A 79 4.65 -13.18 -6.27
N ASN A 80 3.82 -12.25 -5.80
CA ASN A 80 3.89 -10.84 -6.14
C ASN A 80 3.58 -9.97 -4.93
N THR A 81 3.95 -8.69 -5.02
CA THR A 81 3.77 -7.66 -3.98
C THR A 81 2.33 -7.55 -3.50
N ILE A 82 1.33 -7.61 -4.40
CA ILE A 82 -0.10 -7.53 -4.08
C ILE A 82 -0.53 -8.76 -3.26
N ALA A 83 -0.26 -9.97 -3.77
CA ALA A 83 -0.59 -11.22 -3.11
C ALA A 83 0.07 -11.34 -1.73
N LYS A 84 1.29 -10.82 -1.57
CA LYS A 84 1.96 -10.77 -0.27
C LYS A 84 1.17 -9.92 0.75
N VAL A 85 0.75 -8.74 0.34
CA VAL A 85 -0.02 -7.80 1.19
C VAL A 85 -1.40 -8.38 1.53
N ILE A 86 -2.10 -8.98 0.56
CA ILE A 86 -3.41 -9.60 0.80
C ILE A 86 -3.30 -10.79 1.76
N ASN A 87 -2.35 -11.72 1.51
CA ASN A 87 -2.11 -12.85 2.41
C ASN A 87 -1.84 -12.38 3.84
N GLN A 88 -0.99 -11.36 4.01
CA GLN A 88 -0.69 -10.83 5.34
C GLN A 88 -1.95 -10.26 6.00
N ALA A 89 -2.73 -9.45 5.29
CA ALA A 89 -3.98 -8.89 5.83
C ALA A 89 -4.95 -10.00 6.31
N LEU A 90 -5.04 -11.10 5.56
CA LEU A 90 -5.85 -12.27 5.92
C LEU A 90 -5.29 -13.05 7.12
N THR A 91 -3.97 -13.11 7.30
CA THR A 91 -3.36 -13.73 8.49
C THR A 91 -3.56 -12.90 9.76
N LEU A 92 -3.67 -11.57 9.63
CA LEU A 92 -3.84 -10.65 10.76
C LEU A 92 -5.29 -10.60 11.26
N GLY A 93 -6.24 -10.94 10.41
CA GLY A 93 -7.59 -11.27 10.84
C GLY A 93 -8.32 -11.99 9.73
N HIS A 94 -9.07 -13.04 10.09
CA HIS A 94 -9.95 -13.80 9.21
C HIS A 94 -11.16 -12.96 8.79
N PHE A 95 -10.87 -11.85 8.13
CA PHE A 95 -11.80 -10.85 7.67
C PHE A 95 -12.38 -11.29 6.33
N GLY A 96 -13.68 -11.04 6.14
CA GLY A 96 -14.27 -11.11 4.81
C GLY A 96 -13.69 -10.02 3.88
N PRO A 97 -13.89 -10.13 2.55
CA PRO A 97 -13.22 -9.29 1.54
C PRO A 97 -13.27 -7.79 1.82
N GLN A 98 -14.43 -7.25 2.21
CA GLN A 98 -14.61 -5.82 2.48
C GLN A 98 -13.75 -5.31 3.63
N ARG A 99 -13.60 -6.11 4.69
CA ARG A 99 -12.80 -5.76 5.87
C ARG A 99 -11.31 -5.82 5.54
N THR A 100 -10.91 -6.78 4.70
CA THR A 100 -9.54 -6.89 4.18
C THR A 100 -9.19 -5.68 3.31
N VAL A 101 -10.10 -5.22 2.44
CA VAL A 101 -9.93 -3.99 1.65
C VAL A 101 -9.76 -2.76 2.55
N ASP A 102 -10.67 -2.56 3.51
CA ASP A 102 -10.61 -1.41 4.45
C ASP A 102 -9.29 -1.39 5.22
N TYR A 103 -8.83 -2.56 5.64
CA TYR A 103 -7.56 -2.70 6.32
C TYR A 103 -6.39 -2.28 5.41
N ILE A 104 -6.31 -2.81 4.20
CA ILE A 104 -5.21 -2.52 3.27
C ILE A 104 -5.18 -1.03 2.86
N HIS A 105 -6.35 -0.40 2.66
CA HIS A 105 -6.47 1.01 2.24
C HIS A 105 -5.85 2.03 3.19
N ARG A 106 -5.52 1.62 4.43
CA ARG A 106 -4.83 2.49 5.40
C ARG A 106 -3.36 2.70 5.06
N TRP A 107 -2.75 1.81 4.27
CA TRP A 107 -1.32 1.85 3.96
C TRP A 107 -1.00 1.74 2.49
N TYR A 108 -1.85 1.07 1.70
CA TYR A 108 -1.56 0.77 0.31
C TYR A 108 -2.72 1.11 -0.62
N TRP A 109 -2.35 1.38 -1.87
CA TRP A 109 -3.29 1.60 -2.96
C TRP A 109 -2.79 0.91 -4.23
N TRP A 110 -3.68 0.33 -5.02
CA TRP A 110 -3.38 -0.07 -6.39
C TRP A 110 -4.66 -0.11 -7.24
N PRO A 111 -4.55 -0.02 -8.57
CA PRO A 111 -5.71 -0.17 -9.43
C PRO A 111 -6.40 -1.52 -9.19
N ARG A 112 -7.72 -1.49 -9.00
CA ARG A 112 -8.56 -2.69 -8.80
C ARG A 112 -8.31 -3.45 -7.49
N LEU A 113 -7.79 -2.80 -6.46
CA LEU A 113 -7.60 -3.39 -5.12
C LEU A 113 -8.81 -4.17 -4.62
N GLY A 114 -10.01 -3.58 -4.67
CA GLY A 114 -11.24 -4.26 -4.24
C GLY A 114 -11.53 -5.55 -5.00
N TRP A 115 -11.30 -5.57 -6.32
CA TRP A 115 -11.51 -6.75 -7.16
C TRP A 115 -10.46 -7.84 -6.91
N GLU A 116 -9.19 -7.44 -6.73
CA GLU A 116 -8.10 -8.37 -6.42
C GLU A 116 -8.33 -9.05 -5.06
N VAL A 117 -8.74 -8.29 -4.04
CA VAL A 117 -9.02 -8.85 -2.70
C VAL A 117 -10.23 -9.78 -2.73
N ASP A 118 -11.30 -9.41 -3.44
CA ASP A 118 -12.51 -10.25 -3.62
C ASP A 118 -12.19 -11.59 -4.28
N LYS A 119 -11.34 -11.59 -5.31
CA LYS A 119 -10.90 -12.82 -5.98
C LYS A 119 -9.97 -13.69 -5.12
N PHE A 120 -9.27 -13.08 -4.17
CA PHE A 120 -8.26 -13.74 -3.35
C PHE A 120 -8.86 -14.42 -2.11
N CYS A 121 -9.93 -13.86 -1.54
CA CYS A 121 -10.65 -14.40 -0.37
C CYS A 121 -11.63 -15.51 -0.76
#